data_AF-A0A553RQH6-F1
#
_entry.id   AF-A0A553RQH6-F1
#
_cell.length_a   1.000
_cell.length_b   1.000
_cell.length_c   1.000
_cell.angle_alpha   90.00
_cell.angle_beta   90.00
_cell.angle_gamma   90.00
#
_symmetry.space_group_name_H-M   'P 1'
#
loop_
_entity.id
_entity.type
_entity.pdbx_description
1 polymer ?
#
loop_
_entity_poly.entity_id
_entity_poly.type
_entity_poly.pdbx_seq_one_letter_code
_entity_poly.pdbx_strand_id
1 'polypeptide(L)'
;MRGCVEFPMALAALLTLLTGITVKASGEYCHGWHDAQGSWRDGFQCPERFDSADAIICCGKCELRYCCSSSEARLDQGTCDNDKQAQDTGGANNKEDANAGA
;
A
#
# COMPACT_ATOMS: atom_id res chain seq x y z
N MET A 1 57.46 12.15 1.10
CA MET A 1 56.08 12.68 1.16
C MET A 1 55.32 12.14 -0.05
N ARG A 2 54.45 11.14 0.14
CA ARG A 2 53.55 10.45 -0.84
C ARG A 2 53.27 9.08 -0.20
N GLY A 3 52.07 8.64 0.14
CA GLY A 3 50.72 9.16 0.01
C GLY A 3 49.80 8.02 0.44
N CYS A 4 49.55 7.90 1.76
CA CYS A 4 48.58 6.94 2.29
C CYS A 4 47.17 7.55 2.21
N VAL A 5 46.61 7.64 1.00
CA VAL A 5 45.24 8.14 0.76
C VAL A 5 44.38 7.17 -0.05
N GLU A 6 44.80 5.91 -0.19
CA GLU A 6 44.04 4.86 -0.90
C GLU A 6 42.93 4.22 -0.04
N PHE A 7 43.08 4.19 1.29
CA PHE A 7 42.09 3.64 2.23
C PHE A 7 40.84 4.50 2.56
N PRO A 8 40.88 5.84 2.61
CA PRO A 8 39.72 6.65 3.02
C PRO A 8 38.62 6.71 1.97
N MET A 9 38.94 6.54 0.68
CA MET A 9 37.96 6.68 -0.41
C MET A 9 36.98 5.50 -0.48
N ALA A 10 37.45 4.27 -0.25
CA ALA A 10 36.57 3.10 -0.22
C ALA A 10 35.61 3.13 0.98
N LEU A 11 36.10 3.57 2.15
CA LEU A 11 35.28 3.75 3.34
C LEU A 11 34.26 4.88 3.16
N ALA A 12 34.68 6.01 2.59
CA ALA A 12 33.79 7.12 2.27
C ALA A 12 32.73 6.72 1.23
N ALA A 13 33.10 5.95 0.21
CA ALA A 13 32.15 5.43 -0.80
C ALA A 13 31.15 4.44 -0.21
N LEU A 14 31.55 3.61 0.76
CA LEU A 14 30.64 2.69 1.44
C LEU A 14 29.66 3.44 2.37
N LEU A 15 30.16 4.47 3.08
CA LEU A 15 29.34 5.34 3.93
C LEU A 15 28.30 6.12 3.13
N THR A 16 28.66 6.67 1.96
CA THR A 16 27.71 7.38 1.09
C THR A 16 26.65 6.44 0.49
N LEU A 17 27.01 5.20 0.16
CA LEU A 17 26.07 4.19 -0.32
C LEU A 17 25.03 3.81 0.75
N LEU A 18 25.46 3.72 2.01
CA LEU A 18 24.58 3.41 3.14
C LEU A 18 23.63 4.55 3.51
N THR A 19 24.05 5.82 3.34
CA THR A 19 23.22 7.00 3.65
C THR A 19 22.32 7.45 2.50
N GLY A 20 22.52 6.92 1.28
CA GLY A 20 21.77 7.32 0.08
C GLY A 20 20.38 6.71 -0.06
N ILE A 21 20.01 5.75 0.79
CA ILE A 21 18.73 5.06 0.70
C ILE A 21 17.66 5.84 1.48
N THR A 22 16.94 6.72 0.79
CA THR A 22 15.71 7.32 1.33
C THR A 22 14.56 6.32 1.18
N VAL A 23 14.18 5.67 2.27
CA VAL A 23 12.97 4.83 2.31
C VAL A 23 11.79 5.76 2.55
N LYS A 24 10.94 5.92 1.54
CA LYS A 24 9.66 6.60 1.72
C LYS A 24 8.75 5.66 2.52
N ALA A 25 8.63 5.90 3.82
CA ALA A 25 7.63 5.22 4.63
C ALA A 25 6.24 5.54 4.06
N SER A 26 5.56 4.52 3.52
CA SER A 26 4.14 4.64 3.17
C SER A 26 3.31 4.52 4.43
N GLY A 27 2.21 5.27 4.53
CA GLY A 27 1.27 5.14 5.63
C GLY A 27 0.52 3.81 5.59
N GLU A 28 -0.54 3.73 6.39
CA GLU A 28 -1.44 2.58 6.40
C GLU A 28 -2.22 2.49 5.08
N TYR A 29 -2.60 1.26 4.73
CA TYR A 29 -3.55 1.03 3.64
C TYR A 29 -4.95 0.87 4.25
N CYS A 30 -5.89 1.69 3.81
CA CYS A 30 -7.31 1.48 4.10
C CYS A 30 -7.85 0.44 3.10
N HIS A 31 -8.21 -0.74 3.60
CA HIS A 31 -8.82 -1.79 2.78
C HIS A 31 -10.20 -1.36 2.27
N GLY A 32 -10.62 -1.90 1.12
CA GLY A 32 -11.95 -1.68 0.57
C GLY A 32 -13.06 -2.13 1.53
N TRP A 33 -14.23 -1.52 1.42
CA TRP A 33 -15.35 -1.77 2.33
C TRP A 33 -16.70 -1.47 1.70
N HIS A 34 -17.77 -2.01 2.27
CA HIS A 34 -19.13 -1.56 2.02
C HIS A 34 -19.49 -0.42 2.97
N ASP A 35 -19.92 0.72 2.45
CA ASP A 35 -20.37 1.85 3.26
C ASP A 35 -21.74 1.60 3.93
N ALA A 36 -22.23 2.57 4.69
CA ALA A 36 -23.52 2.49 5.39
C ALA A 36 -24.73 2.36 4.44
N GLN A 37 -24.55 2.57 3.13
CA GLN A 37 -25.58 2.34 2.10
C GLN A 37 -25.39 0.98 1.40
N GLY A 38 -24.42 0.17 1.83
CA GLY A 38 -24.08 -1.12 1.22
C GLY A 38 -23.30 -0.98 -0.09
N SER A 39 -22.84 0.21 -0.44
CA SER A 39 -22.09 0.43 -1.68
C SER A 39 -20.61 0.15 -1.47
N TRP A 40 -19.98 -0.55 -2.42
CA TRP A 40 -18.55 -0.83 -2.38
C TRP A 40 -17.71 0.44 -2.53
N ARG A 41 -16.65 0.53 -1.73
CA ARG A 41 -15.64 1.58 -1.74
C ARG A 41 -14.28 0.92 -1.88
N ASP A 42 -13.51 1.36 -2.87
CA ASP A 42 -12.17 0.84 -3.12
C ASP A 42 -11.21 1.24 -2.00
N GLY A 43 -10.24 0.38 -1.74
CA GLY A 43 -9.18 0.68 -0.78
C GLY A 43 -8.18 1.71 -1.33
N PHE A 44 -7.51 2.43 -0.42
CA PHE A 44 -6.57 3.49 -0.76
C PHE A 44 -5.37 3.51 0.19
N GLN A 45 -4.25 4.01 -0.32
CA GLN A 45 -3.00 4.14 0.42
C GLN A 45 -2.94 5.52 1.08
N CYS A 46 -2.74 5.56 2.40
CA CYS A 46 -2.51 6.82 3.11
C CYS A 46 -1.05 7.29 3.00
N PRO A 47 -0.81 8.61 2.94
CA PRO A 47 -1.78 9.66 2.64
C PRO A 47 -2.22 9.59 1.16
N GLU A 48 -3.45 9.99 0.85
CA GLU A 48 -3.87 10.15 -0.54
C GLU A 48 -3.22 11.39 -1.18
N ARG A 49 -3.46 11.59 -2.48
CA ARG A 49 -2.83 12.66 -3.27
C ARG A 49 -3.02 14.06 -2.69
N PHE A 50 -4.16 14.31 -2.05
CA PHE A 50 -4.56 15.64 -1.57
C PHE A 50 -4.61 15.74 -0.05
N ASP A 51 -4.17 14.71 0.66
CA ASP A 51 -4.07 14.74 2.12
C ASP A 51 -2.79 15.44 2.57
N SER A 52 -2.78 15.85 3.84
CA SER A 52 -1.55 16.28 4.51
C SER A 52 -0.53 15.14 4.57
N ALA A 53 0.76 15.46 4.51
CA ALA A 53 1.84 14.46 4.48
C ALA A 53 1.90 13.58 5.75
N ASP A 54 1.34 14.05 6.86
CA ASP A 54 1.25 13.36 8.14
C ASP A 54 -0.03 12.53 8.30
N ALA A 55 -0.97 12.57 7.34
CA ALA A 55 -2.19 11.77 7.35
C ALA A 55 -1.90 10.31 6.95
N ILE A 56 -1.03 9.65 7.72
CA ILE A 56 -0.49 8.33 7.43
C ILE A 56 -1.29 7.18 8.07
N ILE A 57 -2.38 7.46 8.78
CA ILE A 57 -3.14 6.48 9.56
C ILE A 57 -4.50 6.24 8.90
N CYS A 58 -4.95 4.98 8.83
CA CYS A 58 -6.31 4.65 8.41
C CYS A 58 -7.26 4.84 9.61
N CYS A 59 -8.18 5.79 9.49
CA CYS A 59 -9.02 6.25 10.59
C CYS A 59 -10.51 6.06 10.30
N GLY A 60 -11.32 6.18 11.35
CA GLY A 60 -12.79 6.23 11.23
C GLY A 60 -13.50 4.98 11.74
N LYS A 61 -14.44 4.47 10.94
CA LYS A 61 -15.30 3.31 11.26
C LYS A 61 -15.32 2.35 10.08
N CYS A 62 -15.79 1.11 10.30
CA CYS A 62 -15.85 0.11 9.24
C CYS A 62 -16.55 0.60 7.96
N GLU A 63 -17.60 1.42 8.09
CA GLU A 63 -18.40 1.97 6.99
C GLU A 63 -17.93 3.34 6.46
N LEU A 64 -16.91 3.95 7.10
CA LEU A 64 -16.35 5.26 6.71
C LEU A 64 -14.87 5.32 7.07
N ARG A 65 -14.02 5.07 6.07
CA ARG A 65 -12.56 5.07 6.21
C ARG A 65 -11.97 6.33 5.57
N TYR A 66 -10.98 6.93 6.21
CA TYR A 66 -10.28 8.11 5.71
C TYR A 66 -8.85 8.18 6.28
N CYS A 67 -7.94 8.86 5.59
CA CYS A 67 -6.59 9.11 6.10
C CYS A 67 -6.60 10.20 7.17
N CYS A 68 -5.88 9.99 8.27
CA CYS A 68 -5.69 11.00 9.31
C CYS A 68 -4.34 10.89 10.00
N SER A 69 -4.00 11.86 10.86
CA SER A 69 -2.75 11.88 11.65
C SER A 69 -2.95 11.54 13.13
N SER A 70 -4.20 11.38 13.60
CA SER A 70 -4.52 11.04 14.98
C SER A 70 -4.59 9.53 15.21
N SER A 71 -3.73 9.00 16.08
CA SER A 71 -3.76 7.60 16.50
C SER A 71 -5.02 7.21 17.27
N GLU A 72 -5.69 8.17 17.91
CA GLU A 72 -6.93 7.93 18.68
C GLU A 72 -8.12 7.64 17.76
N ALA A 73 -8.07 8.14 16.52
CA ALA A 73 -9.09 7.90 15.50
C ALA A 73 -8.78 6.67 14.62
N ARG A 74 -7.67 5.98 14.87
CA ARG A 74 -7.22 4.82 14.09
C ARG A 74 -8.28 3.72 14.11
N LEU A 75 -8.64 3.23 12.93
CA LEU A 75 -9.57 2.12 12.77
C LEU A 75 -8.82 0.79 12.86
N ASP A 76 -9.24 -0.10 13.77
CA ASP A 76 -8.80 -1.49 13.75
C ASP A 76 -9.55 -2.26 12.67
N GLN A 77 -9.03 -2.20 11.44
CA GLN A 77 -9.68 -2.79 10.27
C GLN A 77 -9.89 -4.31 10.36
N GLY A 78 -9.10 -5.02 11.18
CA GLY A 78 -9.24 -6.47 11.37
C GLY A 78 -10.50 -6.88 12.13
N THR A 79 -11.20 -5.92 12.74
CA THR A 79 -12.46 -6.12 13.45
C THR A 79 -13.69 -5.91 12.57
N CYS A 80 -13.50 -5.39 11.35
CA CYS A 80 -14.57 -5.17 10.40
C CYS A 80 -14.92 -6.45 9.63
N ASP A 81 -16.20 -6.64 9.29
CA ASP A 81 -16.72 -7.76 8.51
C ASP A 81 -17.25 -7.35 7.12
N ASN A 82 -17.16 -6.05 6.81
CA ASN A 82 -17.68 -5.42 5.59
C ASN A 82 -16.62 -5.20 4.50
N ASP A 83 -15.49 -5.90 4.56
CA ASP A 83 -14.32 -5.76 3.67
C ASP A 83 -14.28 -6.76 2.49
N LYS A 84 -15.26 -7.67 2.40
CA LYS A 84 -15.31 -8.70 1.37
C LYS A 84 -16.05 -8.21 0.14
N GLN A 85 -15.33 -8.02 -0.97
CA GLN A 85 -15.97 -7.93 -2.27
C GLN A 85 -16.53 -9.31 -2.62
N ALA A 86 -17.83 -9.40 -2.94
CA ALA A 86 -18.39 -10.62 -3.49
C ALA A 86 -17.54 -11.00 -4.71
N GLN A 87 -16.79 -12.10 -4.61
CA GLN A 87 -15.91 -12.54 -5.67
C GLN A 87 -16.78 -12.77 -6.91
N ASP A 88 -16.56 -11.97 -7.96
CA ASP A 88 -17.10 -12.28 -9.28
C ASP A 88 -16.59 -13.69 -9.63
N THR A 89 -17.48 -14.67 -9.49
CA THR A 89 -17.24 -16.04 -9.92
C THR A 89 -17.39 -16.05 -11.44
N GLY A 90 -16.43 -15.40 -12.12
CA GLY A 90 -16.37 -15.19 -13.55
C GLY A 90 -15.46 -16.19 -14.25
N GLY A 91 -15.83 -17.47 -14.21
CA GLY A 91 -15.63 -18.43 -15.31
C GLY A 91 -14.21 -18.79 -15.74
N ALA A 92 -13.57 -19.70 -15.02
CA ALA A 92 -12.76 -20.72 -15.67
C ALA A 92 -13.70 -21.72 -16.37
N ASN A 93 -14.09 -21.44 -17.61
CA ASN A 93 -14.71 -22.44 -18.48
C ASN A 93 -13.72 -22.82 -19.57
N ASN A 94 -13.08 -23.96 -19.35
CA ASN A 94 -12.56 -24.80 -20.41
C ASN A 94 -13.69 -25.04 -21.43
N LYS A 95 -13.47 -24.68 -22.69
CA LYS A 95 -14.18 -25.27 -23.82
C LYS A 95 -13.15 -25.73 -24.84
N GLU A 96 -12.72 -26.95 -24.58
CA GLU A 96 -12.43 -28.05 -25.49
C GLU A 96 -12.92 -27.84 -26.94
N ASP A 97 -11.98 -28.11 -27.86
CA ASP A 97 -12.10 -28.62 -29.22
C ASP A 97 -13.04 -27.95 -30.25
N ALA A 98 -12.42 -27.46 -31.33
CA ALA A 98 -12.58 -27.98 -32.71
C ALA A 98 -12.24 -26.90 -33.76
N ASN A 99 -11.18 -27.10 -34.56
CA ASN A 99 -11.33 -27.28 -36.01
C ASN A 99 -10.01 -27.74 -36.65
N ALA A 100 -10.09 -28.90 -37.32
CA ALA A 100 -9.12 -29.36 -38.31
C ALA A 100 -9.70 -29.09 -39.70
N GLY A 101 -8.90 -28.53 -40.61
CA GLY A 101 -9.20 -28.40 -42.05
C GLY A 101 -8.66 -27.07 -42.60
N ALA A 102 -7.97 -26.99 -43.74
CA ALA A 102 -7.67 -27.95 -44.80
C ALA A 102 -6.34 -27.54 -45.47
#